data_AF-A0A7W2B730-F1
#
_entry.id   AF-A0A7W2B730-F1
#
_cell.length_a   1.000
_cell.length_b   1.000
_cell.length_c   1.000
_cell.angle_alpha   90.00
_cell.angle_beta   90.00
_cell.angle_gamma   90.00
#
_symmetry.space_group_name_H-M   'P 1'
#
loop_
_entity.id
_entity.type
_entity.pdbx_description
1 polymer ?
#
loop_
_entity_poly.entity_id
_entity_poly.type
_entity_poly.pdbx_seq_one_letter_code
_entity_poly.pdbx_strand_id
1 'polypeptide(L)'
;MNNFDIFNGDADGLCGITQLRLARPRQSTPITGVKRDNLLLNDAMLPDNSQLTVVDISLHSNVRGLTQALSQGCVVEWFDHHHSGVIPEHRNLTAHIDTDPTVCSSLVINKLLKNRFRHWAIVAAFGDNLSESAHALAATSDMPQKTLETLKDLGVCINYNSYGTSIEDLHYHPETLYHMMQAFDEPINLVAETKLLPELKGNYEADLIAARGATIDAINEYVAVVTLPSTAWARRINGLYANELSNRFPERAHAILIEQVSGFAVSIRAPKSNPLNAHQVALKFETGGGRHAAAGIQHLTADRINNLVNELMRHYCPR
;
A
#
# COMPACT_ATOMS: atom_id res chain seq x y z
N MET A 1 15.53 15.22 23.30
CA MET A 1 15.60 15.03 21.83
C MET A 1 14.24 14.54 21.40
N ASN A 2 13.60 15.19 20.42
CA ASN A 2 12.26 14.80 19.98
C ASN A 2 12.39 13.59 19.04
N ASN A 3 11.48 12.63 19.16
CA ASN A 3 11.49 11.42 18.35
C ASN A 3 10.26 11.41 17.45
N PHE A 4 10.45 11.12 16.17
CA PHE A 4 9.36 10.99 15.22
C PHE A 4 9.47 9.64 14.51
N ASP A 5 8.32 8.98 14.39
CA ASP A 5 8.16 7.79 13.56
C ASP A 5 7.32 8.22 12.34
N ILE A 6 7.92 8.25 11.16
CA ILE A 6 7.28 8.67 9.91
C ILE A 6 7.07 7.42 9.06
N PHE A 7 5.82 7.04 8.79
CA PHE A 7 5.55 5.75 8.13
C PHE A 7 4.26 5.74 7.32
N ASN A 8 4.24 4.94 6.25
CA ASN A 8 3.03 4.69 5.48
C ASN A 8 1.96 4.02 6.36
N GLY A 9 0.70 4.43 6.26
CA GLY A 9 -0.39 3.86 7.06
C GLY A 9 -0.92 2.52 6.57
N ASP A 10 -0.22 1.87 5.65
CA ASP A 10 -0.53 0.52 5.19
C ASP A 10 0.05 -0.59 6.07
N ALA A 11 -0.16 -1.83 5.66
CA ALA A 11 0.31 -2.99 6.42
C ALA A 11 1.84 -3.05 6.54
N ASP A 12 2.60 -2.60 5.53
CA ASP A 12 4.05 -2.69 5.57
C ASP A 12 4.65 -1.61 6.48
N GLY A 13 4.24 -0.36 6.29
CA GLY A 13 4.65 0.74 7.18
C GLY A 13 4.29 0.50 8.63
N LEU A 14 3.03 0.10 8.92
CA LEU A 14 2.55 -0.17 10.28
C LEU A 14 3.29 -1.35 10.93
N CYS A 15 3.39 -2.49 10.26
CA CYS A 15 4.08 -3.65 10.82
C CYS A 15 5.58 -3.39 11.01
N GLY A 16 6.22 -2.68 10.08
CA GLY A 16 7.63 -2.34 10.15
C GLY A 16 7.94 -1.47 11.38
N ILE A 17 7.16 -0.41 11.59
CA ILE A 17 7.38 0.46 12.75
C ILE A 17 7.02 -0.25 14.07
N THR A 18 5.98 -1.08 14.10
CA THR A 18 5.66 -1.90 15.27
C THR A 18 6.82 -2.82 15.65
N GLN A 19 7.42 -3.54 14.69
CA GLN A 19 8.60 -4.37 14.95
C GLN A 19 9.75 -3.57 15.59
N LEU A 20 10.03 -2.37 15.08
CA LEU A 20 11.08 -1.51 15.61
C LEU A 20 10.79 -1.03 17.03
N ARG A 21 9.53 -0.67 17.35
CA ARG A 21 9.16 -0.18 18.68
C ARG A 21 9.09 -1.29 19.72
N LEU A 22 8.64 -2.49 19.36
CA LEU A 22 8.74 -3.67 20.23
C LEU A 22 10.21 -4.04 20.52
N ALA A 23 11.09 -3.89 19.54
CA ALA A 23 12.52 -4.16 19.71
C ALA A 23 13.26 -3.06 20.50
N ARG A 24 12.90 -1.81 20.23
CA ARG A 24 13.54 -0.58 20.72
C ARG A 24 12.44 0.35 21.25
N PRO A 25 11.90 0.11 22.45
CA PRO A 25 10.84 0.93 23.02
C PRO A 25 11.24 2.40 23.07
N ARG A 26 10.38 3.27 22.55
CA ARG A 26 10.63 4.70 22.44
C ARG A 26 9.32 5.46 22.41
N GLN A 27 9.25 6.58 23.13
CA GLN A 27 8.18 7.55 22.93
C GLN A 27 8.50 8.38 21.69
N SER A 28 7.63 8.32 20.70
CA SER A 28 7.72 9.00 19.40
C SER A 28 6.38 9.60 19.03
N THR A 29 6.42 10.71 18.31
CA THR A 29 5.25 11.28 17.63
C THR A 29 5.11 10.61 16.26
N PRO A 30 4.01 9.90 15.99
CA PRO A 30 3.78 9.30 14.68
C PRO A 30 3.40 10.38 13.65
N ILE A 31 3.93 10.25 12.44
CA ILE A 31 3.53 11.02 11.25
C ILE A 31 3.17 9.99 10.18
N THR A 32 1.88 9.85 9.90
CA THR A 32 1.36 8.79 9.03
C THR A 32 0.08 9.24 8.35
N GLY A 33 -0.30 8.55 7.26
CA GLY A 33 -1.40 8.93 6.39
C GLY A 33 -2.01 7.73 5.67
N VAL A 34 -2.85 7.99 4.67
CA VAL A 34 -3.38 6.95 3.76
C VAL A 34 -2.23 6.33 2.93
N LYS A 35 -2.46 5.17 2.28
CA LYS A 35 -1.44 4.48 1.47
C LYS A 35 -0.79 5.35 0.38
N ARG A 36 -1.55 6.31 -0.16
CA ARG A 36 -1.10 7.21 -1.22
C ARG A 36 -0.32 8.43 -0.72
N ASP A 37 -0.31 8.67 0.58
CA ASP A 37 0.43 9.75 1.20
C ASP A 37 1.91 9.39 1.29
N ASN A 38 2.61 9.59 0.17
CA ASN A 38 4.00 9.17 0.02
C ASN A 38 5.00 10.30 0.29
N LEU A 39 4.55 11.49 0.71
CA LEU A 39 5.38 12.68 0.91
C LEU A 39 5.46 13.12 2.37
N LEU A 40 5.11 12.24 3.31
CA LEU A 40 4.99 12.51 4.75
C LEU A 40 6.17 13.28 5.35
N LEU A 41 7.41 12.98 4.95
CA LEU A 41 8.58 13.68 5.49
C LEU A 41 8.73 15.10 4.91
N ASN A 42 8.31 15.33 3.67
CA ASN A 42 8.33 16.68 3.08
C ASN A 42 7.36 17.63 3.78
N ASP A 43 6.25 17.09 4.30
CA ASP A 43 5.17 17.85 4.92
C ASP A 43 5.31 17.92 6.47
N ALA A 44 6.28 17.20 7.03
CA ALA A 44 6.52 17.15 8.46
C ALA A 44 7.13 18.44 9.01
N MET A 45 6.55 18.98 10.08
CA MET A 45 7.15 20.04 10.88
C MET A 45 8.03 19.45 11.98
N LEU A 46 9.34 19.50 11.77
CA LEU A 46 10.32 18.86 12.65
C LEU A 46 11.14 19.90 13.42
N PRO A 47 11.22 19.81 14.76
CA PRO A 47 12.18 20.58 15.56
C PRO A 47 13.62 20.20 15.23
N ASP A 48 14.53 21.16 15.34
CA ASP A 48 15.96 20.92 15.14
C ASP A 48 16.52 19.83 16.07
N ASN A 49 17.53 19.11 15.59
CA ASN A 49 18.19 18.03 16.32
C ASN A 49 17.22 16.92 16.81
N SER A 50 16.22 16.56 16.01
CA SER A 50 15.31 15.45 16.30
C SER A 50 15.85 14.10 15.81
N GLN A 51 15.30 12.99 16.34
CA GLN A 51 15.58 11.64 15.86
C GLN A 51 14.40 11.10 15.05
N LEU A 52 14.63 10.76 13.79
CA LEU A 52 13.61 10.30 12.86
C LEU A 52 13.81 8.82 12.56
N THR A 53 12.73 8.05 12.62
CA THR A 53 12.66 6.71 12.04
C THR A 53 11.66 6.78 10.90
N VAL A 54 12.11 6.50 9.67
CA VAL A 54 11.29 6.57 8.46
C VAL A 54 11.09 5.15 7.94
N VAL A 55 9.84 4.76 7.71
CA VAL A 55 9.50 3.40 7.26
C VAL A 55 8.53 3.46 6.09
N ASP A 56 8.86 2.74 5.02
CA ASP A 56 7.94 2.46 3.91
C ASP A 56 7.41 3.69 3.15
N ILE A 57 8.26 4.71 3.02
CA ILE A 57 8.06 5.79 2.06
C ILE A 57 9.34 5.98 1.25
N SER A 58 9.16 6.24 -0.05
CA SER A 58 10.30 6.39 -0.97
C SER A 58 11.20 7.55 -0.58
N LEU A 59 12.49 7.26 -0.38
CA LEU A 59 13.53 8.28 -0.19
C LEU A 59 13.58 9.26 -1.38
N HIS A 60 13.43 8.74 -2.61
CA HIS A 60 13.45 9.56 -3.82
C HIS A 60 12.38 10.65 -3.79
N SER A 61 11.15 10.30 -3.41
CA SER A 61 10.03 11.24 -3.30
C SER A 61 10.17 12.21 -2.12
N ASN A 62 10.93 11.84 -1.09
CA ASN A 62 11.09 12.60 0.16
C ASN A 62 12.47 13.26 0.32
N VAL A 63 13.26 13.36 -0.76
CA VAL A 63 14.63 13.89 -0.71
C VAL A 63 14.69 15.33 -0.19
N ARG A 64 13.64 16.13 -0.46
CA ARG A 64 13.52 17.51 0.04
C ARG A 64 13.44 17.53 1.58
N GLY A 65 12.49 16.79 2.15
CA GLY A 65 12.28 16.69 3.60
C GLY A 65 13.49 16.08 4.30
N LEU A 66 14.11 15.06 3.70
CA LEU A 66 15.36 14.48 4.19
C LEU A 66 16.49 15.52 4.25
N THR A 67 16.70 16.27 3.16
CA THR A 67 17.74 17.31 3.09
C THR A 67 17.54 18.38 4.16
N GLN A 68 16.30 18.84 4.34
CA GLN A 68 15.95 19.80 5.37
C GLN A 68 16.23 19.25 6.77
N ALA A 69 15.76 18.05 7.09
CA ALA A 69 15.98 17.43 8.39
C ALA A 69 17.47 17.28 8.71
N LEU A 70 18.30 16.81 7.75
CA LEU A 70 19.74 16.68 7.95
C LEU A 70 20.42 18.03 8.19
N SER A 71 19.99 19.09 7.48
CA SER A 71 20.52 20.45 7.68
C SER A 71 20.19 21.03 9.06
N GLN A 72 19.08 20.59 9.67
CA GLN A 72 18.66 20.95 11.04
C GLN A 72 19.32 20.08 12.12
N GLY A 73 20.29 19.23 11.75
CA GLY A 73 21.00 18.37 12.68
C GLY A 73 20.23 17.12 13.10
N CYS A 74 19.08 16.81 12.46
CA CYS A 74 18.34 15.60 12.77
C CYS A 74 19.16 14.34 12.44
N VAL A 75 18.88 13.26 13.17
CA VAL A 75 19.42 11.92 12.94
C VAL A 75 18.32 11.05 12.35
N VAL A 76 18.58 10.45 11.20
CA VAL A 76 17.57 9.74 10.39
C VAL A 76 17.99 8.29 10.19
N GLU A 77 17.13 7.36 10.61
CA GLU A 77 17.21 5.94 10.26
C GLU A 77 16.06 5.62 9.30
N TRP A 78 16.38 5.13 8.11
CA TRP A 78 15.42 4.90 7.01
C TRP A 78 15.31 3.42 6.68
N PHE A 79 14.10 2.90 6.54
CA PHE A 79 13.80 1.53 6.16
C PHE A 79 12.81 1.54 4.99
N ASP A 80 13.21 1.00 3.84
CA ASP A 80 12.41 1.10 2.63
C ASP A 80 12.75 0.01 1.62
N HIS A 81 11.86 -0.21 0.67
CA HIS A 81 12.04 -1.10 -0.48
C HIS A 81 11.77 -0.41 -1.82
N HIS A 82 11.28 0.83 -1.80
CA HIS A 82 11.06 1.61 -3.00
C HIS A 82 12.36 2.06 -3.66
N HIS A 83 12.26 2.49 -4.92
CA HIS A 83 13.37 3.18 -5.57
C HIS A 83 13.78 4.41 -4.74
N SER A 84 15.04 4.44 -4.33
CA SER A 84 15.60 5.48 -3.45
C SER A 84 16.24 6.64 -4.21
N GLY A 85 16.51 6.48 -5.50
CA GLY A 85 17.35 7.42 -6.25
C GLY A 85 18.78 7.43 -5.71
N VAL A 86 19.42 8.61 -5.66
CA VAL A 86 20.74 8.78 -5.05
C VAL A 86 20.57 9.02 -3.56
N ILE A 87 21.09 8.12 -2.73
CA ILE A 87 21.09 8.26 -1.27
C ILE A 87 22.18 9.26 -0.87
N PRO A 88 21.87 10.35 -0.14
CA PRO A 88 22.86 11.32 0.30
C PRO A 88 23.90 10.72 1.26
N GLU A 89 25.18 11.03 1.06
CA GLU A 89 26.22 10.70 2.03
C GLU A 89 26.18 11.71 3.19
N HIS A 90 25.71 11.27 4.36
CA HIS A 90 25.66 12.13 5.54
C HIS A 90 25.82 11.33 6.83
N ARG A 91 26.64 11.82 7.77
CA ARG A 91 26.93 11.12 9.05
C ARG A 91 25.71 10.86 9.93
N ASN A 92 24.65 11.65 9.76
CA ASN A 92 23.40 11.51 10.50
C ASN A 92 22.34 10.69 9.74
N LEU A 93 22.65 10.12 8.58
CA LEU A 93 21.73 9.26 7.83
C LEU A 93 22.21 7.81 7.89
N THR A 94 21.32 6.90 8.27
CA THR A 94 21.49 5.46 8.10
C THR A 94 20.33 4.95 7.28
N ALA A 95 20.60 4.40 6.09
CA ALA A 95 19.57 3.92 5.16
C ALA A 95 19.68 2.40 4.99
N HIS A 96 18.61 1.69 5.31
CA HIS A 96 18.42 0.25 5.11
C HIS A 96 17.41 0.08 3.97
N ILE A 97 17.91 0.01 2.73
CA ILE A 97 17.06 -0.04 1.53
C ILE A 97 17.37 -1.30 0.72
N ASP A 98 16.34 -2.07 0.40
CA ASP A 98 16.43 -3.27 -0.45
C ASP A 98 15.32 -3.23 -1.51
N THR A 99 15.69 -2.97 -2.76
CA THR A 99 14.73 -2.78 -3.86
C THR A 99 14.36 -4.07 -4.59
N ASP A 100 14.69 -5.23 -4.02
CA ASP A 100 14.26 -6.51 -4.59
C ASP A 100 12.71 -6.58 -4.61
N PRO A 101 12.09 -6.96 -5.73
CA PRO A 101 10.62 -6.97 -5.85
C PRO A 101 9.93 -7.98 -4.92
N THR A 102 10.67 -8.86 -4.25
CA THR A 102 10.17 -9.84 -3.28
C THR A 102 10.32 -9.38 -1.82
N VAL A 103 10.81 -8.16 -1.59
CA VAL A 103 11.07 -7.59 -0.27
C VAL A 103 10.17 -6.39 -0.03
N CYS A 104 9.65 -6.27 1.21
CA CYS A 104 9.00 -5.07 1.73
C CYS A 104 9.80 -4.52 2.93
N SER A 105 9.52 -3.29 3.36
CA SER A 105 10.23 -2.59 4.44
C SER A 105 10.23 -3.38 5.75
N SER A 106 9.12 -4.05 6.07
CA SER A 106 9.00 -4.94 7.22
C SER A 106 9.92 -6.16 7.16
N LEU A 107 10.21 -6.69 5.97
CA LEU A 107 11.16 -7.81 5.80
C LEU A 107 12.61 -7.33 5.97
N VAL A 108 12.93 -6.11 5.52
CA VAL A 108 14.22 -5.45 5.81
C VAL A 108 14.43 -5.31 7.32
N ILE A 109 13.42 -4.80 8.02
CA ILE A 109 13.43 -4.64 9.48
C ILE A 109 13.53 -6.00 10.18
N ASN A 110 12.75 -7.00 9.75
CA ASN A 110 12.76 -8.33 10.33
C ASN A 110 14.15 -8.99 10.25
N LYS A 111 14.85 -8.83 9.12
CA LYS A 111 16.23 -9.28 8.94
C LYS A 111 17.18 -8.57 9.91
N LEU A 112 17.08 -7.24 10.04
CA LEU A 112 17.86 -6.46 11.00
C LEU A 112 17.64 -6.93 12.45
N LEU A 113 16.39 -7.24 12.79
CA LEU A 113 15.97 -7.72 14.12
C LEU A 113 16.14 -9.23 14.31
N LYS A 114 16.81 -9.92 13.37
CA LYS A 114 17.12 -11.35 13.43
C LYS A 114 15.88 -12.22 13.69
N ASN A 115 14.78 -11.94 12.99
CA ASN A 115 13.53 -12.69 13.06
C ASN A 115 12.82 -12.68 14.43
N ARG A 116 13.13 -11.70 15.31
CA ARG A 116 12.54 -11.60 16.66
C ARG A 116 11.02 -11.40 16.62
N PHE A 117 10.50 -10.65 15.64
CA PHE A 117 9.08 -10.31 15.50
C PHE A 117 8.51 -10.80 14.16
N ARG A 118 8.95 -11.99 13.73
CA ARG A 118 8.70 -12.52 12.38
C ARG A 118 7.23 -12.55 11.96
N HIS A 119 6.30 -12.75 12.89
CA HIS A 119 4.88 -12.82 12.55
C HIS A 119 4.35 -11.46 12.07
N TRP A 120 4.84 -10.34 12.62
CA TRP A 120 4.54 -9.01 12.08
C TRP A 120 5.08 -8.83 10.66
N ALA A 121 6.26 -9.36 10.37
CA ALA A 121 6.81 -9.33 9.01
C ALA A 121 6.03 -10.20 8.01
N ILE A 122 5.47 -11.32 8.47
CA ILE A 122 4.57 -12.17 7.67
C ILE A 122 3.27 -11.43 7.37
N VAL A 123 2.67 -10.76 8.37
CA VAL A 123 1.47 -9.92 8.20
C VAL A 123 1.73 -8.82 7.16
N ALA A 124 2.86 -8.13 7.27
CA ALA A 124 3.28 -7.10 6.32
C ALA A 124 3.40 -7.64 4.89
N ALA A 125 4.13 -8.76 4.71
CA ALA A 125 4.36 -9.35 3.40
C ALA A 125 3.03 -9.78 2.72
N PHE A 126 2.07 -10.33 3.47
CA PHE A 126 0.74 -10.58 2.91
C PHE A 126 -0.02 -9.30 2.56
N GLY A 127 0.05 -8.28 3.42
CA GLY A 127 -0.55 -6.99 3.16
C GLY A 127 -0.02 -6.35 1.88
N ASP A 128 1.28 -6.46 1.64
CA ASP A 128 1.95 -5.91 0.46
C ASP A 128 1.93 -6.85 -0.77
N ASN A 129 1.07 -7.88 -0.72
CA ASN A 129 0.85 -8.84 -1.80
C ASN A 129 2.11 -9.66 -2.18
N LEU A 130 3.05 -9.83 -1.23
CA LEU A 130 4.25 -10.67 -1.32
C LEU A 130 4.00 -12.06 -0.72
N SER A 131 2.97 -12.74 -1.24
CA SER A 131 2.49 -14.02 -0.71
C SER A 131 3.60 -15.08 -0.65
N GLU A 132 4.43 -15.20 -1.68
CA GLU A 132 5.53 -16.16 -1.72
C GLU A 132 6.57 -15.90 -0.62
N SER A 133 6.96 -14.64 -0.42
CA SER A 133 7.88 -14.23 0.65
C SER A 133 7.31 -14.50 2.04
N ALA A 134 6.01 -14.27 2.23
CA ALA A 134 5.31 -14.58 3.48
C ALA A 134 5.33 -16.08 3.80
N HIS A 135 5.03 -16.93 2.81
CA HIS A 135 5.09 -18.40 2.96
C HIS A 135 6.52 -18.90 3.20
N ALA A 136 7.50 -18.34 2.48
CA ALA A 136 8.90 -18.69 2.66
C ALA A 136 9.39 -18.36 4.08
N LEU A 137 9.03 -17.19 4.62
CA LEU A 137 9.34 -16.81 5.99
C LEU A 137 8.62 -17.70 7.01
N ALA A 138 7.33 -17.99 6.79
CA ALA A 138 6.56 -18.88 7.67
C ALA A 138 7.16 -20.29 7.75
N ALA A 139 7.63 -20.83 6.62
CA ALA A 139 8.26 -22.16 6.52
C ALA A 139 9.57 -22.28 7.30
N THR A 140 10.18 -21.17 7.75
CA THR A 140 11.33 -21.19 8.67
C THR A 140 10.96 -21.49 10.13
N SER A 141 9.67 -21.70 10.41
CA SER A 141 9.12 -22.02 11.72
C SER A 141 8.01 -23.07 11.61
N ASP A 142 7.76 -23.81 12.69
CA ASP A 142 6.65 -24.77 12.78
C ASP A 142 5.30 -24.05 12.98
N MET A 143 4.95 -23.15 12.05
CA MET A 143 3.71 -22.37 12.12
C MET A 143 2.51 -23.21 11.65
N PRO A 144 1.44 -23.33 12.46
CA PRO A 144 0.21 -23.95 12.00
C PRO A 144 -0.43 -23.19 10.84
N GLN A 145 -0.94 -23.91 9.82
CA GLN A 145 -1.60 -23.28 8.66
C GLN A 145 -2.73 -22.32 9.07
N LYS A 146 -3.50 -22.66 10.11
CA LYS A 146 -4.57 -21.80 10.61
C LYS A 146 -4.05 -20.45 11.11
N THR A 147 -2.88 -20.44 11.77
CA THR A 147 -2.23 -19.20 12.19
C THR A 147 -1.81 -18.40 10.97
N LEU A 148 -1.19 -19.04 9.97
CA LEU A 148 -0.74 -18.37 8.75
C LEU A 148 -1.89 -17.70 7.99
N GLU A 149 -3.03 -18.39 7.83
CA GLU A 149 -4.22 -17.78 7.20
C GLU A 149 -4.75 -16.60 8.02
N THR A 150 -4.74 -16.67 9.36
CA THR A 150 -5.11 -15.51 10.19
C THR A 150 -4.16 -14.33 10.01
N LEU A 151 -2.84 -14.58 9.91
CA LEU A 151 -1.87 -13.51 9.66
C LEU A 151 -2.04 -12.88 8.28
N LYS A 152 -2.37 -13.71 7.28
CA LYS A 152 -2.70 -13.25 5.94
C LYS A 152 -3.95 -12.39 5.93
N ASP A 153 -5.03 -12.85 6.56
CA ASP A 153 -6.28 -12.06 6.67
C ASP A 153 -6.03 -10.73 7.38
N LEU A 154 -5.21 -10.72 8.45
CA LEU A 154 -4.81 -9.51 9.14
C LEU A 154 -4.04 -8.54 8.23
N GLY A 155 -3.04 -9.03 7.50
CA GLY A 155 -2.24 -8.22 6.59
C GLY A 155 -3.08 -7.59 5.48
N VAL A 156 -3.93 -8.40 4.85
CA VAL A 156 -4.86 -7.95 3.80
C VAL A 156 -5.84 -6.91 4.35
N CYS A 157 -6.40 -7.12 5.54
CA CYS A 157 -7.37 -6.21 6.13
C CYS A 157 -6.75 -4.88 6.58
N ILE A 158 -5.54 -4.89 7.16
CA ILE A 158 -4.81 -3.65 7.50
C ILE A 158 -4.47 -2.88 6.21
N ASN A 159 -4.00 -3.56 5.17
CA ASN A 159 -3.73 -2.90 3.88
C ASN A 159 -5.02 -2.40 3.23
N TYR A 160 -6.14 -3.11 3.35
CA TYR A 160 -7.45 -2.63 2.90
C TYR A 160 -7.84 -1.31 3.58
N ASN A 161 -7.64 -1.22 4.91
CA ASN A 161 -7.95 -0.01 5.66
C ASN A 161 -7.12 1.20 5.21
N SER A 162 -5.94 1.02 4.59
CA SER A 162 -5.09 2.15 4.20
C SER A 162 -5.43 2.74 2.82
N TYR A 163 -6.23 2.04 2.02
CA TYR A 163 -6.68 2.59 0.74
C TYR A 163 -7.73 3.68 0.98
N GLY A 164 -7.47 4.88 0.49
CA GLY A 164 -8.39 6.01 0.59
C GLY A 164 -7.81 7.22 -0.13
N THR A 165 -8.60 8.27 -0.29
CA THR A 165 -8.11 9.58 -0.73
C THR A 165 -7.86 10.53 0.42
N SER A 166 -8.46 10.26 1.58
CA SER A 166 -8.23 10.97 2.83
C SER A 166 -8.42 10.04 4.03
N ILE A 167 -8.07 10.53 5.22
CA ILE A 167 -8.23 9.78 6.48
C ILE A 167 -9.69 9.44 6.77
N GLU A 168 -10.63 10.30 6.36
CA GLU A 168 -12.06 10.11 6.53
C GLU A 168 -12.61 8.95 5.69
N ASP A 169 -11.86 8.51 4.66
CA ASP A 169 -12.22 7.30 3.92
C ASP A 169 -11.89 6.02 4.69
N LEU A 170 -11.01 6.05 5.69
CA LEU A 170 -10.54 4.85 6.38
C LEU A 170 -11.50 4.44 7.50
N HIS A 171 -11.53 3.14 7.83
CA HIS A 171 -12.29 2.67 9.01
C HIS A 171 -11.56 2.97 10.31
N TYR A 172 -10.24 2.92 10.26
CA TYR A 172 -9.34 3.22 11.37
C TYR A 172 -8.30 4.24 10.92
N HIS A 173 -8.07 5.24 11.77
CA HIS A 173 -6.92 6.12 11.61
C HIS A 173 -5.61 5.29 11.76
N PRO A 174 -4.60 5.48 10.90
CA PRO A 174 -3.36 4.70 10.94
C PRO A 174 -2.60 4.86 12.28
N GLU A 175 -2.60 6.05 12.87
CA GLU A 175 -2.07 6.27 14.24
C GLU A 175 -2.78 5.42 15.31
N THR A 176 -4.10 5.27 15.22
CA THR A 176 -4.86 4.41 16.14
C THR A 176 -4.46 2.94 15.98
N LEU A 177 -4.29 2.48 14.74
CA LEU A 177 -3.78 1.12 14.47
C LEU A 177 -2.37 0.93 15.01
N TYR A 178 -1.48 1.89 14.78
CA TYR A 178 -0.10 1.88 15.27
C TYR A 178 -0.03 1.73 16.79
N HIS A 179 -0.83 2.50 17.55
CA HIS A 179 -0.87 2.38 19.00
C HIS A 179 -1.47 1.06 19.48
N MET A 180 -2.52 0.57 18.81
CA MET A 180 -3.12 -0.72 19.12
C MET A 180 -2.15 -1.88 18.88
N MET A 181 -1.46 -1.89 17.73
CA MET A 181 -0.52 -2.94 17.34
C MET A 181 0.69 -3.02 18.28
N GLN A 182 1.19 -1.88 18.76
CA GLN A 182 2.32 -1.84 19.70
C GLN A 182 2.04 -2.47 21.07
N ALA A 183 0.77 -2.68 21.44
CA ALA A 183 0.42 -3.36 22.69
C ALA A 183 0.66 -4.88 22.63
N PHE A 184 1.00 -5.43 21.46
CA PHE A 184 1.10 -6.87 21.24
C PHE A 184 2.44 -7.26 20.61
N ASP A 185 3.23 -8.04 21.33
CA ASP A 185 4.44 -8.66 20.77
C ASP A 185 4.11 -9.57 19.58
N GLU A 186 2.93 -10.21 19.64
CA GLU A 186 2.46 -11.21 18.68
C GLU A 186 1.13 -10.79 18.03
N PRO A 187 1.02 -10.73 16.69
CA PRO A 187 -0.20 -10.30 15.99
C PRO A 187 -1.39 -11.22 16.22
N ILE A 188 -1.17 -12.49 16.57
CA ILE A 188 -2.28 -13.41 16.88
C ILE A 188 -3.01 -13.00 18.17
N ASN A 189 -2.30 -12.39 19.12
CA ASN A 189 -2.90 -11.89 20.36
C ASN A 189 -3.73 -10.62 20.07
N LEU A 190 -3.26 -9.74 19.19
CA LEU A 190 -4.06 -8.61 18.69
C LEU A 190 -5.39 -9.09 18.11
N VAL A 191 -5.36 -10.15 17.30
CA VAL A 191 -6.58 -10.73 16.70
C VAL A 191 -7.48 -11.37 17.76
N ALA A 192 -6.91 -12.04 18.76
CA ALA A 192 -7.67 -12.71 19.81
C ALA A 192 -8.32 -11.76 20.82
N GLU A 193 -7.65 -10.63 21.10
CA GLU A 193 -8.02 -9.71 22.19
C GLU A 193 -8.77 -8.46 21.70
N THR A 194 -8.84 -8.23 20.38
CA THR A 194 -9.52 -7.07 19.80
C THR A 194 -10.53 -7.47 18.72
N LYS A 195 -11.37 -6.51 18.32
CA LYS A 195 -12.31 -6.67 17.20
C LYS A 195 -11.74 -6.22 15.86
N LEU A 196 -10.46 -5.86 15.80
CA LEU A 196 -9.84 -5.26 14.62
C LEU A 196 -10.06 -6.11 13.36
N LEU A 197 -9.66 -7.38 13.41
CA LEU A 197 -9.77 -8.28 12.27
C LEU A 197 -11.22 -8.55 11.85
N PRO A 198 -12.14 -9.00 12.74
CA PRO A 198 -13.51 -9.26 12.30
C PRO A 198 -14.22 -8.01 11.77
N GLU A 199 -13.97 -6.82 12.32
CA GLU A 199 -14.57 -5.58 11.82
C GLU A 199 -14.01 -5.19 10.44
N LEU A 200 -12.69 -5.13 10.28
CA LEU A 200 -12.09 -4.80 8.98
C LEU A 200 -12.44 -5.83 7.90
N LYS A 201 -12.47 -7.13 8.26
CA LYS A 201 -12.86 -8.19 7.34
C LYS A 201 -14.32 -8.07 6.90
N GLY A 202 -15.24 -7.81 7.84
CA GLY A 202 -16.66 -7.59 7.52
C GLY A 202 -16.87 -6.37 6.61
N ASN A 203 -16.15 -5.28 6.88
CA ASN A 203 -16.18 -4.09 6.02
C ASN A 203 -15.60 -4.36 4.62
N TYR A 204 -14.46 -5.05 4.54
CA TYR A 204 -13.85 -5.45 3.27
C TYR A 204 -14.80 -6.31 2.44
N GLU A 205 -15.45 -7.31 3.05
CA GLU A 205 -16.40 -8.19 2.37
C GLU A 205 -17.64 -7.41 1.87
N ALA A 206 -18.16 -6.47 2.66
CA ALA A 206 -19.28 -5.62 2.27
C ALA A 206 -18.94 -4.72 1.07
N ASP A 207 -17.78 -4.05 1.11
CA ASP A 207 -17.29 -3.21 0.03
C ASP A 207 -17.05 -4.01 -1.25
N LEU A 208 -16.55 -5.24 -1.12
CA LEU A 208 -16.33 -6.15 -2.24
C LEU A 208 -17.64 -6.64 -2.87
N ILE A 209 -18.65 -6.94 -2.06
CA ILE A 209 -20.01 -7.26 -2.53
C ILE A 209 -20.59 -6.08 -3.31
N ALA A 210 -20.46 -4.86 -2.79
CA ALA A 210 -20.91 -3.65 -3.48
C ALA A 210 -20.18 -3.46 -4.82
N ALA A 211 -18.85 -3.64 -4.85
CA ALA A 211 -18.06 -3.53 -6.07
C ALA A 211 -18.45 -4.56 -7.13
N ARG A 212 -18.75 -5.81 -6.72
CA ARG A 212 -19.23 -6.87 -7.63
C ARG A 212 -20.62 -6.60 -8.21
N GLY A 213 -21.43 -5.81 -7.52
CA GLY A 213 -22.75 -5.35 -7.99
C GLY A 213 -22.71 -4.06 -8.81
N ALA A 214 -21.53 -3.49 -9.07
CA ALA A 214 -21.40 -2.21 -9.75
C ALA A 214 -21.72 -2.26 -11.24
N THR A 215 -21.95 -1.09 -11.83
CA THR A 215 -22.26 -0.94 -13.25
C THR A 215 -21.07 -1.29 -14.12
N ILE A 216 -21.32 -2.13 -15.12
CA ILE A 216 -20.32 -2.55 -16.11
C ILE A 216 -20.58 -1.74 -17.39
N ASP A 217 -19.69 -0.82 -17.72
CA ASP A 217 -19.79 0.02 -18.91
C ASP A 217 -19.41 -0.72 -20.19
N ALA A 218 -18.45 -1.64 -20.08
CA ALA A 218 -18.03 -2.50 -21.18
C ALA A 218 -17.50 -3.83 -20.65
N ILE A 219 -17.82 -4.93 -21.32
CA ILE A 219 -17.27 -6.25 -21.01
C ILE A 219 -17.20 -7.11 -22.25
N ASN A 220 -16.02 -7.69 -22.49
CA ASN A 220 -15.80 -8.79 -23.42
C ASN A 220 -14.76 -9.77 -22.83
N GLU A 221 -14.23 -10.64 -23.68
CA GLU A 221 -13.21 -11.63 -23.30
C GLU A 221 -11.88 -11.00 -22.85
N TYR A 222 -11.51 -9.85 -23.43
CA TYR A 222 -10.19 -9.22 -23.28
C TYR A 222 -10.19 -7.94 -22.45
N VAL A 223 -11.33 -7.27 -22.28
CA VAL A 223 -11.47 -6.00 -21.57
C VAL A 223 -12.75 -5.97 -20.74
N ALA A 224 -12.67 -5.44 -19.53
CA ALA A 224 -13.83 -5.00 -18.77
C ALA A 224 -13.61 -3.61 -18.15
N VAL A 225 -14.64 -2.78 -18.22
CA VAL A 225 -14.69 -1.43 -17.64
C VAL A 225 -15.85 -1.37 -16.66
N VAL A 226 -15.55 -1.01 -15.41
CA VAL A 226 -16.51 -0.96 -14.31
C VAL A 226 -16.48 0.43 -13.68
N THR A 227 -17.66 1.02 -13.45
CA THR A 227 -17.79 2.31 -12.76
C THR A 227 -18.30 2.12 -11.34
N LEU A 228 -17.58 2.71 -10.38
CA LEU A 228 -17.91 2.78 -8.97
C LEU A 228 -18.32 4.21 -8.58
N PRO A 229 -19.22 4.37 -7.60
CA PRO A 229 -19.68 5.70 -7.19
C PRO A 229 -18.61 6.48 -6.43
N SER A 230 -18.82 7.78 -6.26
CA SER A 230 -17.91 8.68 -5.51
C SER A 230 -18.01 8.52 -3.99
N THR A 231 -17.90 7.30 -3.46
CA THR A 231 -18.03 6.98 -2.03
C THR A 231 -16.70 6.53 -1.42
N ALA A 232 -16.60 6.61 -0.09
CA ALA A 232 -15.42 6.14 0.65
C ALA A 232 -15.13 4.66 0.36
N TRP A 233 -16.18 3.81 0.39
CA TRP A 233 -16.05 2.38 0.11
C TRP A 233 -15.46 2.08 -1.27
N ALA A 234 -15.90 2.82 -2.30
CA ALA A 234 -15.40 2.64 -3.66
C ALA A 234 -13.91 3.01 -3.76
N ARG A 235 -13.50 4.06 -3.04
CA ARG A 235 -12.10 4.50 -2.98
C ARG A 235 -11.21 3.49 -2.26
N ARG A 236 -11.68 2.90 -1.16
CA ARG A 236 -10.95 1.82 -0.45
C ARG A 236 -10.79 0.57 -1.32
N ILE A 237 -11.89 0.10 -1.92
CA ILE A 237 -11.91 -1.21 -2.56
C ILE A 237 -11.29 -1.24 -3.95
N ASN A 238 -11.17 -0.10 -4.64
CA ASN A 238 -10.74 -0.03 -6.04
C ASN A 238 -9.50 -0.87 -6.37
N GLY A 239 -8.40 -0.67 -5.63
CA GLY A 239 -7.16 -1.42 -5.87
C GLY A 239 -7.32 -2.93 -5.68
N LEU A 240 -8.03 -3.33 -4.63
CA LEU A 240 -8.25 -4.73 -4.27
C LEU A 240 -9.23 -5.41 -5.23
N TYR A 241 -10.28 -4.72 -5.64
CA TYR A 241 -11.23 -5.23 -6.62
C TYR A 241 -10.58 -5.39 -8.00
N ALA A 242 -9.70 -4.44 -8.40
CA ALA A 242 -8.92 -4.58 -9.63
C ALA A 242 -8.03 -5.84 -9.60
N ASN A 243 -7.43 -6.13 -8.45
CA ASN A 243 -6.62 -7.33 -8.24
C ASN A 243 -7.48 -8.60 -8.24
N GLU A 244 -8.66 -8.60 -7.61
CA GLU A 244 -9.61 -9.73 -7.68
C GLU A 244 -9.99 -10.03 -9.12
N LEU A 245 -10.38 -9.00 -9.88
CA LEU A 245 -10.75 -9.15 -11.28
C LEU A 245 -9.60 -9.73 -12.10
N SER A 246 -8.39 -9.21 -11.93
CA SER A 246 -7.19 -9.70 -12.63
C SER A 246 -6.84 -11.15 -12.25
N ASN A 247 -7.11 -11.57 -11.00
CA ASN A 247 -6.94 -12.96 -10.57
C ASN A 247 -7.99 -13.90 -11.18
N ARG A 248 -9.24 -13.46 -11.24
CA ARG A 248 -10.36 -14.25 -11.74
C ARG A 248 -10.39 -14.35 -13.26
N PHE A 249 -9.87 -13.35 -13.96
CA PHE A 249 -9.84 -13.26 -15.41
C PHE A 249 -8.41 -12.93 -15.89
N PRO A 250 -7.47 -13.90 -15.84
CA PRO A 250 -6.06 -13.64 -16.09
C PRO A 250 -5.74 -13.15 -17.51
N GLU A 251 -6.59 -13.44 -18.48
CA GLU A 251 -6.45 -13.01 -19.88
C GLU A 251 -7.07 -11.63 -20.17
N ARG A 252 -7.68 -10.99 -19.17
CA ARG A 252 -8.48 -9.79 -19.35
C ARG A 252 -7.86 -8.56 -18.70
N ALA A 253 -7.86 -7.46 -19.44
CA ALA A 253 -7.56 -6.14 -18.93
C ALA A 253 -8.78 -5.56 -18.21
N HIS A 254 -8.52 -4.82 -17.13
CA HIS A 254 -9.56 -4.24 -16.30
C HIS A 254 -9.32 -2.73 -16.13
N ALA A 255 -10.37 -1.93 -16.33
CA ALA A 255 -10.38 -0.54 -15.91
C ALA A 255 -11.50 -0.30 -14.90
N ILE A 256 -11.16 0.28 -13.75
CA ILE A 256 -12.12 0.69 -12.73
C ILE A 256 -12.15 2.21 -12.71
N LEU A 257 -13.33 2.78 -12.94
CA LEU A 257 -13.60 4.19 -12.87
C LEU A 257 -14.23 4.48 -11.50
N ILE A 258 -13.73 5.49 -10.79
CA ILE A 258 -14.41 6.06 -9.63
C ILE A 258 -14.93 7.43 -10.05
N GLU A 259 -16.23 7.65 -9.87
CA GLU A 259 -16.85 8.97 -10.09
C GLU A 259 -16.16 10.07 -9.24
N GLN A 260 -16.05 11.25 -9.84
CA GLN A 260 -15.59 12.49 -9.22
C GLN A 260 -16.53 13.63 -9.65
N VAL A 261 -16.42 14.79 -9.00
CA VAL A 261 -17.28 15.97 -9.27
C VAL A 261 -17.34 16.34 -10.76
N SER A 262 -16.24 16.21 -11.50
CA SER A 262 -16.15 16.62 -12.91
C SER A 262 -15.68 15.50 -13.86
N GLY A 263 -15.81 14.23 -13.48
CA GLY A 263 -15.33 13.11 -14.31
C GLY A 263 -15.03 11.86 -13.50
N PHE A 264 -13.94 11.18 -13.81
CA PHE A 264 -13.57 9.91 -13.21
C PHE A 264 -12.07 9.82 -12.93
N ALA A 265 -11.70 9.20 -11.81
CA ALA A 265 -10.38 8.62 -11.63
C ALA A 265 -10.38 7.19 -12.16
N VAL A 266 -9.37 6.82 -12.95
CA VAL A 266 -9.28 5.50 -13.59
C VAL A 266 -8.11 4.71 -13.04
N SER A 267 -8.36 3.47 -12.63
CA SER A 267 -7.34 2.46 -12.34
C SER A 267 -7.33 1.41 -13.44
N ILE A 268 -6.20 1.21 -14.10
CA ILE A 268 -6.02 0.21 -15.16
C ILE A 268 -5.15 -0.95 -14.62
N ARG A 269 -5.57 -2.18 -14.92
CA ARG A 269 -4.79 -3.41 -14.75
C ARG A 269 -4.68 -4.12 -16.09
N ALA A 270 -3.45 -4.43 -16.48
CA ALA A 270 -3.19 -5.30 -17.63
C ALA A 270 -3.57 -6.76 -17.27
N PRO A 271 -3.83 -7.62 -18.28
CA PRO A 271 -3.98 -9.05 -18.07
C PRO A 271 -2.78 -9.63 -17.31
N LYS A 272 -3.01 -10.63 -16.46
CA LYS A 272 -1.91 -11.36 -15.82
C LYS A 272 -1.07 -12.15 -16.82
N SER A 273 -1.70 -12.69 -17.86
CA SER A 273 -1.00 -13.42 -18.93
C SER A 273 -0.15 -12.51 -19.81
N ASN A 274 -0.44 -11.21 -19.82
CA ASN A 274 0.28 -10.19 -20.58
C ASN A 274 0.36 -8.88 -19.78
N PRO A 275 1.26 -8.78 -18.78
CA PRO A 275 1.33 -7.68 -17.82
C PRO A 275 2.02 -6.43 -18.41
N LEU A 276 1.68 -6.07 -19.65
CA LEU A 276 2.27 -4.99 -20.42
C LEU A 276 1.23 -3.93 -20.80
N ASN A 277 1.72 -2.76 -21.24
CA ASN A 277 0.94 -1.71 -21.92
C ASN A 277 -0.12 -0.94 -21.11
N ALA A 278 -0.33 -1.20 -19.81
CA ALA A 278 -1.26 -0.38 -19.00
C ALA A 278 -0.85 1.10 -19.01
N HIS A 279 0.44 1.39 -18.83
CA HIS A 279 0.97 2.76 -18.93
C HIS A 279 0.76 3.38 -20.32
N GLN A 280 0.85 2.60 -21.40
CA GLN A 280 0.68 3.12 -22.76
C GLN A 280 -0.75 3.60 -23.00
N VAL A 281 -1.74 2.86 -22.48
CA VAL A 281 -3.14 3.29 -22.50
C VAL A 281 -3.32 4.57 -21.68
N ALA A 282 -2.79 4.59 -20.45
CA ALA A 282 -2.93 5.76 -19.58
C ALA A 282 -2.32 7.03 -20.20
N LEU A 283 -1.13 6.94 -20.81
CA LEU A 283 -0.43 8.07 -21.45
C LEU A 283 -1.18 8.67 -22.66
N LYS A 284 -2.29 8.08 -23.12
CA LYS A 284 -3.21 8.70 -24.09
C LYS A 284 -4.09 9.80 -23.49
N PHE A 285 -4.09 9.92 -22.16
CA PHE A 285 -4.89 10.86 -21.40
C PHE A 285 -3.96 11.81 -20.63
N GLU A 286 -4.36 13.07 -20.52
CA GLU A 286 -3.53 14.16 -20.01
C GLU A 286 -2.95 13.89 -18.61
N THR A 287 -3.76 13.29 -17.73
CA THR A 287 -3.40 12.97 -16.35
C THR A 287 -3.00 11.51 -16.15
N GLY A 288 -2.64 10.82 -17.24
CA GLY A 288 -2.32 9.40 -17.24
C GLY A 288 -0.86 9.08 -16.96
N GLY A 289 -0.62 8.02 -16.20
CA GLY A 289 0.72 7.51 -15.91
C GLY A 289 0.71 6.16 -15.21
N GLY A 290 1.89 5.60 -14.94
CA GLY A 290 2.04 4.35 -14.18
C GLY A 290 3.05 3.38 -14.79
N ARG A 291 2.88 2.10 -14.48
CA ARG A 291 3.80 1.00 -14.84
C ARG A 291 3.18 0.07 -15.89
N HIS A 292 3.96 -0.89 -16.37
CA HIS A 292 3.55 -1.86 -17.40
C HIS A 292 2.27 -2.63 -17.05
N ALA A 293 2.17 -3.16 -15.83
CA ALA A 293 1.03 -4.00 -15.41
C ALA A 293 -0.12 -3.20 -14.78
N ALA A 294 0.15 -1.99 -14.32
CA ALA A 294 -0.80 -1.18 -13.54
C ALA A 294 -0.55 0.30 -13.80
N ALA A 295 -1.61 1.01 -14.21
CA ALA A 295 -1.56 2.43 -14.51
C ALA A 295 -2.82 3.13 -14.02
N GLY A 296 -2.85 4.46 -14.10
CA GLY A 296 -4.03 5.22 -13.74
C GLY A 296 -4.11 6.55 -14.47
N ILE A 297 -5.31 7.12 -14.46
CA ILE A 297 -5.64 8.43 -15.02
C ILE A 297 -6.31 9.20 -13.87
N GLN A 298 -5.74 10.34 -13.47
CA GLN A 298 -6.27 11.07 -12.30
C GLN A 298 -7.63 11.73 -12.60
N HIS A 299 -7.84 12.10 -13.86
CA HIS A 299 -9.05 12.75 -14.33
C HIS A 299 -9.37 12.38 -15.78
N LEU A 300 -10.53 11.77 -15.98
CA LEU A 300 -11.12 11.42 -17.28
C LEU A 300 -12.53 12.03 -17.36
N THR A 301 -12.81 12.82 -18.40
CA THR A 301 -14.15 13.37 -18.63
C THR A 301 -15.11 12.32 -19.20
N ALA A 302 -16.41 12.48 -18.96
CA ALA A 302 -17.41 11.48 -19.34
C ALA A 302 -17.46 11.20 -20.86
N ASP A 303 -17.23 12.22 -21.69
CA ASP A 303 -17.17 12.10 -23.16
C ASP A 303 -15.97 11.26 -23.66
N ARG A 304 -14.98 11.01 -22.79
CA ARG A 304 -13.75 10.27 -23.12
C ARG A 304 -13.79 8.79 -22.70
N ILE A 305 -14.87 8.31 -22.06
CA ILE A 305 -14.99 6.90 -21.66
C ILE A 305 -14.90 5.95 -22.87
N ASN A 306 -15.60 6.26 -23.96
CA ASN A 306 -15.53 5.46 -25.19
C ASN A 306 -14.12 5.41 -25.79
N ASN A 307 -13.36 6.50 -25.66
CA ASN A 307 -11.96 6.54 -26.10
C ASN A 307 -11.09 5.60 -25.23
N LEU A 308 -11.28 5.61 -23.91
CA LEU A 308 -10.61 4.67 -23.00
C LEU A 308 -10.90 3.21 -23.38
N VAL A 309 -12.17 2.87 -23.62
CA VAL A 309 -12.57 1.53 -24.03
C VAL A 309 -11.88 1.12 -25.33
N ASN A 310 -11.84 2.01 -26.33
CA ASN A 310 -11.18 1.74 -27.61
C ASN A 310 -9.67 1.55 -27.47
N GLU A 311 -8.99 2.36 -26.66
CA GLU A 311 -7.55 2.19 -26.42
C GLU A 311 -7.25 0.89 -25.67
N LEU A 312 -8.07 0.50 -24.68
CA LEU A 312 -7.96 -0.82 -24.05
C LEU A 312 -8.12 -1.96 -25.06
N MET A 313 -9.17 -1.90 -25.89
CA MET A 313 -9.41 -2.92 -26.92
C MET A 313 -8.25 -2.98 -27.92
N ARG A 314 -7.71 -1.85 -28.36
CA ARG A 314 -6.58 -1.78 -29.27
C ARG A 314 -5.32 -2.46 -28.73
N HIS A 315 -5.09 -2.38 -27.42
CA HIS A 315 -3.90 -2.93 -26.77
C HIS A 315 -4.05 -4.39 -26.35
N TYR A 316 -5.26 -4.88 -26.09
CA TYR A 316 -5.48 -6.20 -25.49
C TYR A 316 -6.36 -7.16 -26.29
N CYS A 317 -7.18 -6.68 -27.24
CA CYS A 317 -7.89 -7.58 -28.13
C CYS A 317 -6.94 -8.10 -29.23
N PRO A 318 -7.08 -9.37 -29.64
CA PRO A 318 -6.44 -9.88 -30.84
C PRO A 318 -6.80 -9.05 -32.08
N ARG A 319 -5.86 -8.99 -33.03
CA ARG A 319 -6.08 -8.35 -34.35
C ARG A 319 -6.67 -9.33 -35.35
#